data_AF-A0A1G2DTQ1-F1
#
_entry.id   AF-A0A1G2DTQ1-F1
#
_cell.length_a   1.000
_cell.length_b   1.000
_cell.length_c   1.000
_cell.angle_alpha   90.00
_cell.angle_beta   90.00
_cell.angle_gamma   90.00
#
_symmetry.space_group_name_H-M   'P 1'
#
loop_
_entity.id
_entity.type
_entity.pdbx_description
1 polymer ?
#
loop_
_entity_poly.entity_id
_entity_poly.type
_entity_poly.pdbx_seq_one_letter_code
_entity_poly.pdbx_strand_id
1 'polypeptide(L)' 'MKVISNDGESVLVEFDNLVQQTNVIGVSAPVRAKFHSSQLAGLEKIRQAGQRSAQQFNQMMADVPHEIH' A
#
# COMPACT_ATOMS: atom_id res chain seq x y z
N MET A 1 -0.35 -6.32 -2.63
CA MET A 1 -0.13 -5.89 -4.03
C MET A 1 -0.15 -7.14 -4.87
N LYS A 2 -0.95 -7.15 -5.94
CA LYS A 2 -1.13 -8.30 -6.81
C LYS A 2 -1.06 -7.85 -8.27
N VAL A 3 -0.29 -8.55 -9.09
CA VAL A 3 -0.35 -8.38 -10.55
C VAL A 3 -1.60 -9.08 -11.05
N ILE A 4 -2.46 -8.36 -11.75
CA ILE A 4 -3.75 -8.88 -12.25
C ILE A 4 -3.68 -9.22 -13.74
N SER A 5 -2.85 -8.51 -14.51
CA SER A 5 -2.57 -8.83 -15.91
C SER A 5 -1.18 -8.33 -16.31
N ASN A 6 -0.57 -8.99 -17.30
CA ASN A 6 0.70 -8.61 -17.91
C ASN A 6 0.64 -8.96 -19.40
N ASP A 7 0.75 -7.96 -20.27
CA ASP A 7 0.74 -8.13 -21.74
C ASP A 7 2.14 -8.02 -22.36
N GLY A 8 3.20 -7.98 -21.53
CA GLY A 8 4.59 -7.88 -21.93
C GLY A 8 5.13 -6.45 -21.97
N GLU A 9 4.31 -5.48 -22.36
CA GLU A 9 4.66 -4.06 -22.37
C GLU A 9 4.19 -3.36 -21.09
N SER A 10 3.03 -3.77 -20.59
CA SER A 10 2.35 -3.18 -19.45
C SER A 10 1.87 -4.23 -18.46
N VAL A 11 1.79 -3.80 -17.20
CA VAL A 11 1.33 -4.61 -16.08
C VAL A 11 0.22 -3.86 -15.36
N LEU A 12 -0.92 -4.52 -15.17
CA LEU A 12 -1.98 -4.05 -14.29
C LEU A 12 -1.72 -4.59 -12.88
N VAL A 13 -1.63 -3.68 -11.93
CA VAL A 13 -1.34 -3.99 -10.52
C VAL A 13 -2.50 -3.52 -9.66
N GLU A 14 -2.97 -4.41 -8.79
CA GLU A 14 -3.89 -4.10 -7.70
C GLU A 14 -3.08 -3.87 -6.42
N PHE A 15 -3.27 -2.71 -5.80
CA PHE A 15 -2.74 -2.43 -4.48
C PHE A 15 -3.79 -2.81 -3.44
N ASP A 16 -3.36 -3.57 -2.45
CA ASP A 16 -4.20 -3.80 -1.28
C ASP A 16 -4.45 -2.44 -0.65
N ASN A 17 -5.70 -2.21 -0.27
CA ASN A 17 -6.05 -1.00 0.41
C ASN A 17 -5.28 -0.97 1.74
N LEU A 18 -4.29 -0.08 1.85
CA LEU A 18 -3.49 0.12 3.07
C LEU A 18 -4.34 0.62 4.24
N VAL A 19 -5.55 1.08 3.95
CA VAL A 19 -6.53 1.58 4.90
C VAL A 19 -7.41 0.42 5.38
N GLN A 20 -6.84 -0.52 6.14
CA GLN A 20 -7.64 -1.48 6.93
C GLN A 20 -7.82 -1.03 8.39
N GLN A 21 -7.16 0.05 8.81
CA GLN A 21 -7.16 0.54 10.20
C GLN A 21 -7.46 2.03 10.33
N THR A 22 -8.26 2.62 9.44
CA THR A 22 -8.81 3.96 9.70
C THR A 22 -10.32 3.84 9.78
N ASN A 23 -10.93 4.54 10.75
CA ASN A 23 -12.38 4.66 10.90
C ASN A 23 -13.04 5.47 9.76
N VAL A 24 -12.39 5.53 8.58
CA VAL A 24 -12.85 6.29 7.43
C VAL A 24 -13.72 5.39 6.55
N ILE A 25 -15.03 5.49 6.76
CA ILE A 25 -16.05 4.88 5.90
C ILE A 25 -16.00 5.61 4.55
N GLY A 26 -15.59 4.93 3.47
CA GLY A 26 -15.81 5.47 2.12
C GLY A 26 -14.92 4.99 0.97
N VAL A 27 -13.74 4.40 1.22
CA VAL A 27 -12.91 3.88 0.13
C VAL A 27 -12.39 2.50 0.52
N SER A 28 -13.20 1.48 0.26
CA SER A 28 -12.86 0.07 0.49
C SER A 28 -12.37 -0.65 -0.79
N ALA A 29 -12.50 -0.01 -1.95
CA ALA A 29 -12.14 -0.59 -3.23
C ALA A 29 -10.60 -0.62 -3.41
N PRO A 30 -10.03 -1.74 -3.89
CA PRO A 30 -8.61 -1.81 -4.17
C PRO A 30 -8.22 -0.86 -5.30
N VAL A 31 -7.09 -0.17 -5.14
CA VAL A 31 -6.58 0.76 -6.15
C VAL A 31 -5.90 -0.05 -7.25
N ARG A 32 -6.31 0.15 -8.50
CA ARG A 32 -5.68 -0.49 -9.67
C ARG A 32 -4.94 0.55 -10.49
N ALA A 33 -3.70 0.24 -10.87
CA ALA A 33 -2.93 1.08 -11.76
C ALA A 33 -2.17 0.25 -12.79
N LYS A 34 -2.06 0.82 -14.00
CA LYS A 34 -1.32 0.23 -15.13
C LYS A 34 0.06 0.89 -15.19
N PHE A 35 1.10 0.07 -15.31
CA PHE A 35 2.49 0.51 -15.39
C PHE A 35 3.17 -0.14 -16.59
N HIS A 36 4.29 0.44 -17.05
CA HIS A 36 5.16 -0.29 -17.96
C HIS A 36 5.86 -1.44 -17.23
N SER A 37 6.02 -2.58 -17.89
CA SER A 37 6.65 -3.78 -17.33
C SER A 37 8.08 -3.54 -16.83
N SER A 38 8.81 -2.60 -17.45
CA SER A 38 10.14 -2.15 -17.01
C SER A 38 10.14 -1.48 -15.62
N GLN A 39 9.00 -0.95 -15.17
CA GLN A 39 8.86 -0.25 -13.89
C GLN A 39 8.48 -1.19 -12.74
N LEU A 40 8.13 -2.46 -13.03
CA LEU A 40 7.64 -3.41 -12.04
C LEU A 40 8.64 -3.64 -10.89
N ALA A 41 9.93 -3.79 -11.20
CA ALA A 41 10.98 -3.95 -10.20
C ALA A 41 11.13 -2.72 -9.28
N GLY A 42 10.81 -1.53 -9.79
CA GLY A 42 10.76 -0.29 -8.99
C GLY A 42 9.56 -0.27 -8.04
N LEU A 43 8.40 -0.78 -8.49
CA LEU A 43 7.19 -0.86 -7.68
C LEU A 43 7.34 -1.79 -6.48
N GLU A 44 8.09 -2.88 -6.60
CA GLU A 44 8.42 -3.74 -5.46
C GLU A 44 9.24 -3.01 -4.38
N LYS A 45 10.22 -2.19 -4.79
CA LYS A 45 10.99 -1.36 -3.85
C LYS A 45 10.10 -0.34 -3.13
N ILE A 46 9.17 0.28 -3.86
CA ILE A 46 8.18 1.21 -3.30
C ILE A 46 7.27 0.47 -2.29
N ARG A 47 6.81 -0.74 -2.63
CA ARG A 47 6.01 -1.57 -1.70
C ARG A 47 6.75 -1.86 -0.41
N GLN A 48 8.01 -2.30 -0.50
CA GLN A 48 8.83 -2.59 0.68
C GLN A 48 9.12 -1.34 1.51
N ALA A 49 9.32 -0.19 0.88
CA ALA A 49 9.46 1.09 1.57
C ALA A 49 8.17 1.46 2.30
N GLY A 50 7.01 1.39 1.63
CA GLY A 50 5.71 1.67 2.23
C GLY A 50 5.36 0.76 3.41
N GLN A 51 5.69 -0.54 3.33
CA GLN A 51 5.51 -1.47 4.44
C GLN A 51 6.36 -1.10 5.66
N ARG A 52 7.63 -0.74 5.45
CA ARG A 52 8.52 -0.30 6.53
C ARG A 52 8.03 0.99 7.18
N SER A 53 7.60 1.97 6.37
CA SER A 53 7.06 3.22 6.89
C SER A 53 5.75 3.01 7.68
N ALA A 54 4.86 2.13 7.20
CA ALA A 54 3.64 1.79 7.92
C ALA A 54 3.93 1.09 9.26
N GLN A 55 4.91 0.18 9.30
CA GLN A 55 5.36 -0.46 10.55
C GLN A 55 5.94 0.55 11.54
N GLN A 56 6.79 1.46 11.07
CA GLN A 56 7.36 2.54 11.92
C GLN A 56 6.27 3.46 12.45
N PHE A 57 5.31 3.85 11.61
CA PHE A 57 4.17 4.66 12.04
C PHE A 57 3.33 3.95 13.10
N ASN A 58 3.03 2.66 12.91
CA ASN A 58 2.29 1.88 13.90
C ASN A 58 3.04 1.74 15.23
N GLN A 59 4.37 1.59 15.20
CA GLN A 59 5.20 1.60 16.40
C GLN A 59 5.16 2.94 17.12
N MET A 60 5.34 4.05 16.38
CA MET A 60 5.24 5.39 16.96
C MET A 60 3.87 5.63 17.60
N MET A 61 2.79 5.21 16.94
CA MET A 61 1.43 5.35 17.47
C MET A 61 1.14 4.42 18.65
N ALA A 62 1.79 3.25 18.74
CA ALA A 62 1.71 2.37 19.89
C ALA A 62 2.42 2.95 21.13
N ASP A 63 3.47 3.74 20.92
CA ASP A 63 4.21 4.44 21.97
C ASP A 63 3.57 5.79 22.37
N VAL A 64 2.51 6.26 21.70
CA VAL A 64 1.74 7.43 22.15
C VAL A 64 0.90 7.03 23.37
N PRO A 65 1.21 7.54 24.58
CA PRO A 65 0.37 7.28 25.74
C PRO A 65 -1.03 7.82 25.47
N HIS A 66 -2.03 6.96 25.61
CA HIS A 66 -3.43 7.35 25.58
C HIS A 66 -3.76 8.13 26.86
N GLU A 67 -3.33 9.39 26.96
CA GLU A 67 -3.94 10.33 27.90
C GLU A 67 -5.27 10.78 27.32
N ILE A 68 -6.29 9.94 27.51
CA ILE A 68 -7.68 10.35 27.37
C ILE A 68 -8.08 10.92 28.73
N HIS A 69 -8.08 12.26 28.83
CA HIS A 69 -8.73 13.01 29.92
C HIS A 69 -10.16 13.36 29.51
#